data_AF-A0A250IYI6-F1
#
_entry.id   AF-A0A250IYI6-F1
#
_cell.length_a   1.000
_cell.length_b   1.000
_cell.length_c   1.000
_cell.angle_alpha   90.00
_cell.angle_beta   90.00
_cell.angle_gamma   90.00
#
_symmetry.space_group_name_H-M   'P 1'
#
loop_
_entity.id
_entity.type
_entity.pdbx_description
1 polymer ?
#
loop_
_entity_poly.entity_id
_entity_poly.type
_entity_poly.pdbx_seq_one_letter_code
_entity_poly.pdbx_strand_id
1 'polypeptide(L)'
;MLRAHEVNLYVGKRGSRKSTRAKEVLGLCLKAGQRVVVFDPHDEYSQEGRASDEVVLGPLPSRRELWQLKADPSELLEGDASFAVVPGSLRKAEVAKAFSWLAWTVYEAGDLVFAADEMVLFWESSEAQEAMNFLATQGRHAKVPLVLAAQRVVHVPYTARTQVTLLDTGKQDDPDDVAAIAKRCGKDFAEQVPKLKLGERLVWRDE
;
A
#
# COMPACT_ATOMS: atom_id res chain seq x y z
N MET A 1 -5.82 0.56 -15.39
CA MET A 1 -6.78 -0.03 -14.44
C MET A 1 -6.11 -1.23 -13.79
N LEU A 2 -6.17 -1.36 -12.47
CA LEU A 2 -5.71 -2.57 -11.79
C LEU A 2 -6.78 -3.66 -11.85
N ARG A 3 -6.35 -4.89 -12.09
CA ARG A 3 -7.21 -6.08 -12.12
C ARG A 3 -7.38 -6.63 -10.71
N ALA A 4 -8.52 -7.23 -10.42
CA ALA A 4 -8.91 -7.72 -9.09
C ALA A 4 -7.87 -8.57 -8.33
N HIS A 5 -6.99 -9.29 -9.04
CA HIS A 5 -5.97 -10.16 -8.44
C HIS A 5 -4.59 -9.48 -8.28
N GLU A 6 -4.44 -8.24 -8.73
CA GLU A 6 -3.14 -7.57 -8.72
C GLU A 6 -2.79 -7.05 -7.32
N VAL A 7 -1.55 -7.34 -6.91
CA VAL A 7 -0.94 -6.84 -5.68
C VAL A 7 0.38 -6.19 -6.09
N ASN A 8 0.37 -4.87 -6.19
CA ASN A 8 1.53 -4.08 -6.56
C ASN A 8 2.27 -3.63 -5.30
N LEU A 9 3.56 -3.92 -5.23
CA LEU A 9 4.41 -3.56 -4.09
C LEU A 9 5.51 -2.59 -4.52
N TYR A 10 5.56 -1.43 -3.86
CA TYR A 10 6.56 -0.39 -4.04
C TYR A 10 7.47 -0.34 -2.81
N VAL A 11 8.75 -0.70 -2.98
CA VAL A 11 9.70 -0.72 -1.87
C VAL A 11 10.94 0.11 -2.13
N GLY A 12 11.52 0.64 -1.07
CA GLY A 12 12.74 1.42 -1.16
C GLY A 12 12.96 2.35 0.04
N LYS A 13 14.23 2.61 0.32
CA LYS A 13 14.65 3.62 1.32
C LYS A 13 14.10 5.00 0.98
N ARG A 14 14.15 5.95 1.93
CA ARG A 14 13.81 7.35 1.70
C ARG A 14 14.57 7.89 0.47
N GLY A 15 13.91 8.72 -0.34
CA GLY A 15 14.49 9.25 -1.58
C GLY A 15 14.40 8.30 -2.79
N SER A 16 13.93 7.06 -2.63
CA SER A 16 13.69 6.13 -3.76
C SER A 16 12.50 6.50 -4.63
N ARG A 17 11.68 7.50 -4.26
CA ARG A 17 10.43 7.88 -4.95
C ARG A 17 9.36 6.77 -4.98
N LYS A 18 9.36 5.85 -4.00
CA LYS A 18 8.37 4.76 -3.92
C LYS A 18 6.92 5.27 -3.83
N SER A 19 6.68 6.26 -2.97
CA SER A 19 5.36 6.86 -2.76
C SER A 19 4.89 7.62 -4.01
N THR A 20 5.80 8.33 -4.70
CA THR A 20 5.50 8.97 -6.00
C THR A 20 4.95 7.96 -7.01
N ARG A 21 5.60 6.81 -7.16
CA ARG A 21 5.19 5.77 -8.11
C ARG A 21 3.87 5.09 -7.71
N ALA A 22 3.67 4.85 -6.41
CA ALA A 22 2.39 4.39 -5.90
C ALA A 22 1.27 5.39 -6.22
N LYS A 23 1.48 6.68 -5.92
CA LYS A 23 0.55 7.79 -6.22
C LYS A 23 0.23 7.88 -7.72
N GLU A 24 1.21 7.71 -8.60
CA GLU A 24 1.00 7.69 -10.06
C GLU A 24 0.04 6.58 -10.48
N VAL A 25 0.24 5.34 -9.99
CA VAL A 25 -0.64 4.23 -10.31
C VAL A 25 -2.05 4.42 -9.75
N LEU A 26 -2.18 4.93 -8.54
CA LEU A 26 -3.50 5.27 -7.98
C LEU A 26 -4.19 6.36 -8.79
N GLY A 27 -3.45 7.37 -9.26
CA GLY A 27 -3.98 8.42 -10.15
C GLY A 27 -4.47 7.87 -11.48
N LEU A 28 -3.79 6.87 -12.04
CA LEU A 28 -4.26 6.15 -13.23
C LEU A 28 -5.53 5.33 -12.97
N CYS A 29 -5.67 4.74 -11.77
CA CYS A 29 -6.88 4.01 -11.37
C CYS A 29 -8.08 4.97 -11.25
N LEU A 30 -7.90 6.11 -10.58
CA LEU A 30 -8.91 7.17 -10.47
C LEU A 30 -9.37 7.67 -11.84
N LYS A 31 -8.41 7.98 -12.73
CA LYS A 31 -8.72 8.41 -14.11
C LYS A 31 -9.47 7.35 -14.91
N ALA A 32 -9.27 6.08 -14.58
CA ALA A 32 -10.00 4.97 -15.20
C ALA A 32 -11.36 4.69 -14.54
N GLY A 33 -11.78 5.50 -13.55
CA GLY A 33 -13.06 5.36 -12.87
C GLY A 33 -13.08 4.31 -11.75
N GLN A 34 -11.93 3.79 -11.32
CA GLN A 34 -11.89 2.91 -10.15
C GLN A 34 -12.02 3.72 -8.86
N ARG A 35 -12.83 3.23 -7.92
CA ARG A 35 -12.83 3.70 -6.53
C ARG A 35 -11.46 3.41 -5.91
N VAL A 36 -10.90 4.37 -5.18
CA VAL A 36 -9.58 4.22 -4.53
C VAL A 36 -9.66 4.68 -3.08
N VAL A 37 -9.24 3.79 -2.17
CA VAL A 37 -9.12 4.07 -0.74
C VAL A 37 -7.68 3.83 -0.31
N VAL A 38 -7.11 4.76 0.44
CA VAL A 38 -5.72 4.66 0.90
C VAL A 38 -5.65 4.78 2.40
N PHE A 39 -5.04 3.81 3.07
CA PHE A 39 -4.59 4.00 4.45
C PHE A 39 -3.31 4.82 4.45
N ASP A 40 -3.39 6.04 4.99
CA ASP A 40 -2.39 7.09 4.82
C ASP A 40 -2.01 7.73 6.17
N PRO A 41 -1.14 7.09 6.97
CA PRO A 41 -0.72 7.63 8.27
C PRO A 41 -0.10 9.03 8.21
N HIS A 42 0.55 9.38 7.10
CA HIS A 42 1.27 10.65 6.96
C HIS A 42 0.48 11.74 6.23
N ASP A 43 -0.75 11.43 5.81
CA ASP A 43 -1.66 12.38 5.16
C ASP A 43 -1.04 13.01 3.89
N GLU A 44 -0.45 12.17 3.03
CA GLU A 44 0.22 12.59 1.81
C GLU A 44 -0.49 12.18 0.50
N TYR A 45 -1.58 11.39 0.55
CA TYR A 45 -2.24 10.84 -0.65
C TYR A 45 -3.47 11.64 -1.09
N SER A 46 -3.94 12.57 -0.26
CA SER A 46 -5.03 13.49 -0.59
C SER A 46 -4.53 14.88 -0.94
N GLN A 47 -5.32 15.60 -1.74
CA GLN A 47 -5.12 17.03 -2.01
C GLN A 47 -5.39 17.93 -0.79
N GLU A 48 -6.06 17.39 0.23
CA GLU A 48 -6.32 18.04 1.53
C GLU A 48 -5.24 17.73 2.58
N GLY A 49 -4.21 17.00 2.18
CA GLY A 49 -3.17 16.49 3.07
C GLY A 49 -2.10 17.51 3.44
N ARG A 50 -1.03 17.02 4.06
CA ARG A 50 0.09 17.84 4.55
C ARG A 50 1.18 17.96 3.49
N ALA A 51 1.11 19.02 2.69
CA ALA A 51 2.18 19.34 1.75
C ALA A 51 3.45 19.83 2.48
N SER A 52 4.62 19.51 1.91
CA SER A 52 5.90 20.13 2.27
C SER A 52 6.79 20.23 1.03
N ASP A 53 7.91 20.96 1.11
CA ASP A 53 8.84 21.10 -0.02
C ASP A 53 9.38 19.76 -0.54
N GLU A 54 9.39 18.72 0.30
CA GLU A 54 9.85 17.37 -0.06
C GLU A 54 8.71 16.41 -0.41
N VAL A 55 7.45 16.77 -0.15
CA VAL A 55 6.29 15.87 -0.24
C VAL A 55 5.28 16.40 -1.26
N VAL A 56 5.16 15.66 -2.36
CA VAL A 56 4.10 15.86 -3.35
C VAL A 56 2.84 15.13 -2.90
N LEU A 57 1.73 15.87 -2.78
CA LEU A 57 0.43 15.31 -2.44
C LEU A 57 -0.06 14.34 -3.53
N GLY A 58 -0.76 13.30 -3.08
CA GLY A 58 -1.30 12.25 -3.95
C GLY A 58 -2.62 12.64 -4.61
N PRO A 59 -3.13 11.76 -5.48
CA PRO A 59 -4.16 12.12 -6.45
C PRO A 59 -5.59 12.16 -5.89
N LEU A 60 -5.81 11.79 -4.61
CA LEU A 60 -7.15 11.67 -4.07
C LEU A 60 -7.74 13.06 -3.77
N PRO A 61 -9.01 13.30 -4.09
CA PRO A 61 -9.61 14.62 -3.94
C PRO A 61 -9.79 15.04 -2.48
N SER A 62 -9.95 14.09 -1.55
CA SER A 62 -10.21 14.38 -0.15
C SER A 62 -9.63 13.33 0.81
N ARG A 63 -9.65 13.63 2.10
CA ARG A 63 -9.32 12.71 3.19
C ARG A 63 -10.46 12.53 4.18
N ARG A 64 -10.42 11.43 4.93
CA ARG A 64 -11.27 11.15 6.09
C ARG A 64 -10.41 10.82 7.28
N GLU A 65 -10.77 11.36 8.43
CA GLU A 65 -10.26 10.84 9.68
C GLU A 65 -10.95 9.50 9.97
N LEU A 66 -10.21 8.49 10.41
CA LEU A 66 -10.77 7.15 10.61
C LEU A 66 -12.00 7.13 11.53
N TRP A 67 -12.02 7.99 12.56
CA TRP A 67 -13.14 8.04 13.50
C TRP A 67 -14.46 8.44 12.82
N GLN A 68 -14.40 9.23 11.73
CA GLN A 68 -15.57 9.62 10.96
C GLN A 68 -16.16 8.40 10.24
N LEU A 69 -15.30 7.62 9.59
CA LEU A 69 -15.70 6.37 8.93
C LEU A 69 -16.22 5.31 9.91
N LYS A 70 -15.68 5.27 11.13
CA LYS A 70 -16.19 4.37 12.17
C LYS A 70 -17.56 4.78 12.68
N ALA A 71 -17.86 6.08 12.69
CA ALA A 71 -19.17 6.59 13.08
C ALA A 71 -20.20 6.35 11.97
N ASP A 72 -19.78 6.45 10.71
CA ASP A 72 -20.62 6.20 9.54
C ASP A 72 -19.79 5.60 8.38
N PRO A 73 -19.84 4.27 8.18
CA PRO A 73 -19.08 3.61 7.11
C PRO A 73 -19.79 3.64 5.75
N SER A 74 -20.99 4.25 5.64
CA SER A 74 -21.81 4.20 4.42
C SER A 74 -21.07 4.74 3.19
N GLU A 75 -20.26 5.79 3.34
CA GLU A 75 -19.46 6.33 2.24
C GLU A 75 -18.48 5.29 1.66
N LEU A 76 -17.93 4.41 2.51
CA LEU A 76 -17.03 3.33 2.10
C LEU A 76 -17.80 2.11 1.56
N LEU A 77 -18.92 1.75 2.20
CA LEU A 77 -19.68 0.54 1.86
C LEU A 77 -20.58 0.71 0.64
N GLU A 78 -21.16 1.90 0.45
CA GLU A 78 -22.22 2.17 -0.53
C GLU A 78 -21.86 3.32 -1.49
N GLY A 79 -20.88 4.15 -1.15
CA GLY A 79 -20.56 5.36 -1.91
C GLY A 79 -19.58 5.15 -3.06
N ASP A 80 -19.67 5.97 -4.10
CA ASP A 80 -18.72 5.98 -5.24
C ASP A 80 -17.46 6.84 -4.98
N ALA A 81 -17.18 7.15 -3.71
CA ALA A 81 -16.14 8.09 -3.33
C ALA A 81 -14.74 7.45 -3.30
N SER A 82 -13.73 8.29 -3.54
CA SER A 82 -12.31 7.95 -3.38
C SER A 82 -11.64 8.94 -2.44
N PHE A 83 -10.96 8.44 -1.42
CA PHE A 83 -10.38 9.27 -0.37
C PHE A 83 -9.20 8.58 0.33
N ALA A 84 -8.33 9.39 0.93
CA ALA A 84 -7.34 8.90 1.88
C ALA A 84 -7.98 8.75 3.28
N VAL A 85 -7.50 7.81 4.08
CA VAL A 85 -7.92 7.58 5.46
C VAL A 85 -6.73 7.77 6.38
N VAL A 86 -6.84 8.77 7.24
CA VAL A 86 -5.80 9.13 8.21
C VAL A 86 -6.17 8.56 9.58
N PRO A 87 -5.26 7.84 10.27
CA PRO A 87 -5.49 7.43 11.65
C PRO A 87 -5.37 8.66 12.56
N GLY A 88 -6.25 8.77 13.56
CA GLY A 88 -6.19 9.86 14.55
C GLY A 88 -4.96 9.86 15.46
N SER A 89 -4.05 8.90 15.31
CA SER A 89 -2.84 8.72 16.12
C SER A 89 -1.79 7.93 15.36
N LEU A 90 -0.52 8.24 15.61
CA LEU A 90 0.65 7.52 15.06
C LEU A 90 1.26 6.51 16.05
N ARG A 91 0.60 6.26 17.19
CA ARG A 91 1.05 5.22 18.12
C ARG A 91 0.84 3.85 17.46
N LYS A 92 1.90 3.05 17.36
CA LYS A 92 1.91 1.75 16.65
C LYS A 92 0.66 0.89 16.89
N ALA A 93 0.29 0.68 18.15
CA ALA A 93 -0.88 -0.15 18.51
C ALA A 93 -2.22 0.42 18.01
N GLU A 94 -2.36 1.76 18.00
CA GLU A 94 -3.57 2.44 17.54
C GLU A 94 -3.62 2.46 16.00
N VAL A 95 -2.49 2.71 15.33
CA VAL A 95 -2.35 2.62 13.86
C VAL A 95 -2.66 1.20 13.38
N ALA A 96 -2.19 0.17 14.08
CA ALA A 96 -2.46 -1.22 13.71
C ALA A 96 -3.94 -1.58 13.80
N LYS A 97 -4.63 -1.19 14.88
CA LYS A 97 -6.09 -1.37 15.03
C LYS A 97 -6.87 -0.57 13.99
N ALA A 98 -6.37 0.62 13.66
CA ALA A 98 -6.92 1.47 12.61
C ALA A 98 -6.85 0.79 11.24
N PHE A 99 -5.67 0.29 10.88
CA PHE A 99 -5.43 -0.45 9.66
C PHE A 99 -6.30 -1.71 9.58
N SER A 100 -6.28 -2.54 10.64
CA SER A 100 -7.07 -3.78 10.72
C SER A 100 -8.54 -3.52 10.44
N TRP A 101 -9.16 -2.59 11.18
CA TRP A 101 -10.56 -2.24 10.97
C TRP A 101 -10.85 -1.81 9.52
N LEU A 102 -10.03 -0.91 8.97
CA LEU A 102 -10.23 -0.41 7.62
C LEU A 102 -10.07 -1.52 6.57
N ALA A 103 -9.09 -2.40 6.74
CA ALA A 103 -8.84 -3.52 5.84
C ALA A 103 -10.05 -4.47 5.74
N TRP A 104 -10.69 -4.77 6.88
CA TRP A 104 -11.92 -5.58 6.90
C TRP A 104 -13.09 -4.85 6.23
N THR A 105 -13.31 -3.58 6.54
CA THR A 105 -14.41 -2.80 5.91
C THR A 105 -14.20 -2.61 4.41
N VAL A 106 -12.96 -2.46 3.96
CA VAL A 106 -12.60 -2.42 2.53
C VAL A 106 -12.95 -3.73 1.82
N TYR A 107 -12.70 -4.87 2.47
CA TYR A 107 -13.07 -6.17 1.92
C TYR A 107 -14.60 -6.31 1.79
N GLU A 108 -15.34 -5.85 2.79
CA GLU A 108 -16.81 -5.85 2.76
C GLU A 108 -17.37 -4.93 1.67
N ALA A 109 -16.77 -3.74 1.48
CA ALA A 109 -17.16 -2.80 0.43
C ALA A 109 -16.92 -3.37 -0.97
N GLY A 110 -15.76 -3.98 -1.20
CA GLY A 110 -15.38 -4.53 -2.50
C GLY A 110 -15.30 -3.47 -3.62
N ASP A 111 -15.00 -3.96 -4.83
CA ASP A 111 -14.98 -3.19 -6.09
C ASP A 111 -14.23 -1.84 -6.01
N LEU A 112 -13.07 -1.86 -5.34
CA LEU A 112 -12.22 -0.69 -5.12
C LEU A 112 -10.75 -1.08 -5.04
N VAL A 113 -9.86 -0.16 -5.40
CA VAL A 113 -8.42 -0.31 -5.17
C VAL A 113 -8.10 0.11 -3.75
N PHE A 114 -7.45 -0.76 -2.98
CA PHE A 114 -6.96 -0.42 -1.66
C PHE A 114 -5.45 -0.22 -1.66
N ALA A 115 -4.99 0.88 -1.08
CA ALA A 115 -3.57 1.11 -0.86
C ALA A 115 -3.23 1.27 0.61
N ALA A 116 -2.04 0.84 0.98
CA ALA A 116 -1.51 1.00 2.34
C ALA A 116 -0.08 1.53 2.25
N ASP A 117 0.14 2.73 2.79
CA ASP A 117 1.48 3.30 2.90
C ASP A 117 2.08 3.13 4.31
N GLU A 118 3.39 3.27 4.36
CA GLU A 118 4.23 3.25 5.56
C GLU A 118 3.93 2.05 6.47
N MET A 119 3.91 0.86 5.88
CA MET A 119 3.63 -0.40 6.58
C MET A 119 4.51 -0.64 7.82
N VAL A 120 5.70 -0.01 7.89
CA VAL A 120 6.58 -0.08 9.07
C VAL A 120 5.91 0.40 10.37
N LEU A 121 4.85 1.21 10.28
CA LEU A 121 4.14 1.70 11.48
C LEU A 121 3.28 0.64 12.15
N PHE A 122 2.89 -0.41 11.43
CA PHE A 122 1.95 -1.42 11.93
C PHE A 122 2.31 -2.87 11.60
N TRP A 123 3.41 -3.12 10.88
CA TRP A 123 3.80 -4.48 10.47
C TRP A 123 4.03 -5.45 11.63
N GLU A 124 4.44 -4.99 12.82
CA GLU A 124 4.70 -5.85 13.99
C GLU A 124 3.41 -6.38 14.63
N SER A 125 2.25 -5.76 14.36
CA SER A 125 0.97 -6.17 14.95
C SER A 125 0.43 -7.41 14.26
N SER A 126 0.20 -8.49 15.02
CA SER A 126 -0.41 -9.72 14.52
C SER A 126 -1.77 -9.48 13.85
N GLU A 127 -2.57 -8.58 14.43
CA GLU A 127 -3.90 -8.22 13.91
C GLU A 127 -3.80 -7.53 12.54
N ALA A 128 -2.87 -6.57 12.38
CA ALA A 128 -2.66 -5.90 11.11
C ALA A 128 -2.07 -6.84 10.05
N GLN A 129 -1.17 -7.75 10.45
CA GLN A 129 -0.66 -8.78 9.56
C GLN A 129 -1.76 -9.73 9.09
N GLU A 130 -2.66 -10.15 10.00
CA GLU A 130 -3.79 -11.02 9.69
C GLU A 130 -4.71 -10.37 8.64
N ALA A 131 -5.12 -9.12 8.88
CA ALA A 131 -5.97 -8.38 7.95
C ALA A 131 -5.30 -8.18 6.58
N MET A 132 -4.00 -7.84 6.54
CA MET A 132 -3.26 -7.69 5.29
C MET A 132 -3.12 -9.02 4.54
N ASN A 133 -2.81 -10.11 5.24
CA ASN A 133 -2.72 -11.44 4.65
C ASN A 133 -4.06 -11.91 4.09
N PHE A 134 -5.15 -11.61 4.81
CA PHE A 134 -6.50 -11.88 4.35
C PHE A 134 -6.80 -11.11 3.06
N LEU A 135 -6.59 -9.79 3.03
CA LEU A 135 -6.78 -9.00 1.81
C LEU A 135 -5.93 -9.49 0.65
N ALA A 136 -4.66 -9.79 0.87
CA ALA A 136 -3.78 -10.25 -0.21
C ALA A 136 -4.20 -11.60 -0.81
N THR A 137 -4.78 -12.49 0.00
CA THR A 137 -5.18 -13.83 -0.45
C THR A 137 -6.63 -13.92 -0.91
N GLN A 138 -7.54 -13.14 -0.31
CA GLN A 138 -8.98 -13.18 -0.56
C GLN A 138 -9.50 -11.98 -1.36
N GLY A 139 -8.76 -10.88 -1.44
CA GLY A 139 -9.21 -9.62 -2.02
C GLY A 139 -9.75 -9.74 -3.45
N ARG A 140 -9.22 -10.67 -4.26
CA ARG A 140 -9.73 -10.95 -5.61
C ARG A 140 -11.21 -11.32 -5.65
N HIS A 141 -11.72 -11.98 -4.61
CA HIS A 141 -13.12 -12.39 -4.51
C HIS A 141 -14.05 -11.20 -4.27
N ALA A 142 -13.53 -10.13 -3.65
CA ALA A 142 -14.20 -8.86 -3.45
C ALA A 142 -13.80 -7.80 -4.50
N LYS A 143 -12.99 -8.15 -5.52
CA LYS A 143 -12.40 -7.21 -6.50
C LYS A 143 -11.60 -6.07 -5.85
N VAL A 144 -10.80 -6.40 -4.84
CA VAL A 144 -9.93 -5.46 -4.12
C VAL A 144 -8.46 -5.68 -4.50
N PRO A 145 -7.97 -5.10 -5.61
CA PRO A 145 -6.53 -5.07 -5.89
C PRO A 145 -5.80 -4.20 -4.86
N LEU A 146 -4.52 -4.52 -4.64
CA LEU A 146 -3.71 -3.88 -3.61
C LEU A 146 -2.56 -3.06 -4.20
N VAL A 147 -2.32 -1.90 -3.58
CA VAL A 147 -1.12 -1.08 -3.79
C VAL A 147 -0.41 -0.89 -2.44
N LEU A 148 0.70 -1.57 -2.25
CA LEU A 148 1.43 -1.58 -0.99
C LEU A 148 2.70 -0.74 -1.12
N ALA A 149 3.00 0.09 -0.14
CA ALA A 149 4.23 0.85 -0.07
C ALA A 149 4.94 0.64 1.27
N ALA A 150 6.24 0.30 1.21
CA ALA A 150 7.04 0.03 2.41
C ALA A 150 8.51 0.43 2.20
N GLN A 151 9.22 0.74 3.28
CA GLN A 151 10.65 1.07 3.18
C GLN A 151 11.52 -0.16 2.90
N ARG A 152 11.14 -1.28 3.51
CA ARG A 152 11.79 -2.58 3.43
C ARG A 152 10.79 -3.61 2.96
N VAL A 153 11.21 -4.54 2.12
CA VAL A 153 10.30 -5.61 1.66
C VAL A 153 9.86 -6.47 2.84
N VAL A 154 10.71 -6.69 3.85
CA VAL A 154 10.37 -7.54 5.00
C VAL A 154 9.27 -6.98 5.90
N HIS A 155 8.98 -5.67 5.81
CA HIS A 155 7.85 -5.05 6.53
C HIS A 155 6.49 -5.43 5.94
N VAL A 156 6.45 -6.01 4.74
CA VAL A 156 5.22 -6.59 4.18
C VAL A 156 5.10 -8.03 4.71
N PRO A 157 3.97 -8.44 5.30
CA PRO A 157 3.78 -9.79 5.81
C PRO A 157 4.09 -10.88 4.78
N TYR A 158 4.71 -11.99 5.21
CA TYR A 158 5.18 -13.04 4.29
C TYR A 158 4.10 -13.52 3.33
N THR A 159 2.90 -13.83 3.82
CA THR A 159 1.80 -14.32 2.97
C THR A 159 1.37 -13.25 1.98
N ALA A 160 1.26 -11.98 2.36
CA ALA A 160 1.00 -10.90 1.42
C ALA A 160 2.11 -10.76 0.35
N ARG A 161 3.38 -10.89 0.74
CA ARG A 161 4.52 -10.85 -0.21
C ARG A 161 4.45 -11.94 -1.27
N THR A 162 3.98 -13.14 -0.93
CA THR A 162 3.88 -14.22 -1.93
C THR A 162 2.78 -13.97 -2.95
N GLN A 163 1.81 -13.10 -2.66
CA GLN A 163 0.74 -12.72 -3.59
C GLN A 163 1.11 -11.53 -4.48
N VAL A 164 2.27 -10.89 -4.28
CA VAL A 164 2.72 -9.73 -5.07
C VAL A 164 2.81 -10.10 -6.55
N THR A 165 2.08 -9.42 -7.42
CA THR A 165 2.13 -9.61 -8.89
C THR A 165 3.07 -8.62 -9.58
N LEU A 166 3.44 -7.54 -8.89
CA LEU A 166 4.41 -6.55 -9.36
C LEU A 166 5.24 -6.07 -8.18
N LEU A 167 6.57 -6.13 -8.32
CA LEU A 167 7.50 -5.52 -7.38
C LEU A 167 8.25 -4.39 -8.09
N ASP A 168 8.07 -3.17 -7.61
CA ASP A 168 8.87 -2.00 -8.01
C ASP A 168 9.78 -1.60 -6.85
N THR A 169 11.06 -1.93 -6.95
CA THR A 169 12.02 -1.77 -5.87
C THR A 169 13.08 -0.73 -6.21
N GLY A 170 13.38 0.16 -5.27
CA GLY A 170 14.66 0.87 -5.23
C GLY A 170 15.76 -0.01 -4.64
N LYS A 171 16.92 0.59 -4.29
CA LYS A 171 18.00 -0.13 -3.61
C LYS A 171 17.52 -0.77 -2.29
N GLN A 172 17.82 -2.06 -2.12
CA GLN A 172 17.74 -2.82 -0.87
C GLN A 172 19.06 -3.57 -0.72
N ASP A 173 19.74 -3.38 0.40
CA ASP A 173 21.10 -3.93 0.65
C ASP A 173 21.15 -4.79 1.92
N ASP A 174 20.08 -4.82 2.71
CA ASP A 174 19.96 -5.71 3.85
C ASP A 174 19.78 -7.17 3.36
N PRO A 175 20.54 -8.14 3.88
CA PRO A 175 20.47 -9.53 3.45
C PRO A 175 19.07 -10.15 3.54
N ASP A 176 18.28 -9.80 4.56
CA ASP A 176 16.93 -10.36 4.74
C ASP A 176 15.97 -9.82 3.67
N ASP A 177 16.13 -8.56 3.28
CA ASP A 177 15.37 -7.96 2.20
C ASP A 177 15.72 -8.62 0.85
N VAL A 178 17.01 -8.78 0.55
CA VAL A 178 17.46 -9.44 -0.68
C VAL A 178 16.98 -10.89 -0.73
N ALA A 179 17.05 -11.62 0.39
CA ALA A 179 16.56 -12.99 0.47
C ALA A 179 15.04 -13.08 0.27
N ALA A 180 14.27 -12.16 0.85
CA ALA A 180 12.83 -12.09 0.65
C ALA A 180 12.46 -11.77 -0.81
N ILE A 181 13.19 -10.88 -1.48
CA ILE A 181 13.02 -10.59 -2.91
C ILE A 181 13.36 -11.83 -3.74
N ALA A 182 14.49 -12.49 -3.47
CA ALA A 182 14.92 -13.68 -4.21
C ALA A 182 13.86 -14.79 -4.17
N LYS A 183 13.23 -14.98 -3.01
CA LYS A 183 12.17 -15.99 -2.82
C LYS A 183 10.93 -15.72 -3.67
N ARG A 184 10.60 -14.45 -3.98
CA ARG A 184 9.42 -14.10 -4.77
C ARG A 184 9.74 -13.87 -6.26
N CYS A 185 10.82 -13.17 -6.55
CA CYS A 185 11.14 -12.62 -7.87
C CYS A 185 12.29 -13.35 -8.58
N GLY A 186 12.87 -14.37 -7.94
CA GLY A 186 14.03 -15.11 -8.46
C GLY A 186 15.37 -14.48 -8.08
N LYS A 187 16.40 -15.32 -8.05
CA LYS A 187 17.75 -14.96 -7.61
C LYS A 187 18.37 -13.87 -8.51
N ASP A 188 18.26 -14.03 -9.83
CA ASP A 188 18.84 -13.11 -10.81
C ASP A 188 18.30 -11.67 -10.68
N PHE A 189 17.02 -11.54 -10.34
CA PHE A 189 16.41 -10.25 -10.05
C PHE A 189 16.97 -9.68 -8.74
N ALA A 190 16.98 -10.48 -7.67
CA ALA A 190 17.42 -10.05 -6.35
C ALA A 190 18.89 -9.62 -6.29
N GLU A 191 19.77 -10.27 -7.06
CA GLU A 191 21.20 -9.92 -7.13
C GLU A 191 21.47 -8.54 -7.76
N GLN A 192 20.51 -7.97 -8.48
CA GLN A 192 20.61 -6.64 -9.08
C GLN A 192 20.16 -5.54 -8.12
N VAL A 193 19.23 -5.84 -7.22
CA VAL A 193 18.65 -4.87 -6.27
C VAL A 193 19.68 -4.13 -5.39
N PRO A 194 20.68 -4.79 -4.77
CA PRO A 194 21.68 -4.08 -3.96
C PRO A 194 22.65 -3.22 -4.78
N LYS A 195 22.72 -3.45 -6.10
CA LYS A 195 23.60 -2.71 -7.03
C LYS A 195 22.99 -1.40 -7.51
N LEU A 196 21.70 -1.18 -7.30
CA LEU A 196 21.00 0.05 -7.67
C LEU A 196 21.61 1.26 -6.96
N LYS A 197 21.75 2.37 -7.68
CA LYS A 197 22.08 3.68 -7.12
C LYS A 197 20.83 4.37 -6.57
N LEU A 198 21.02 5.44 -5.81
CA LEU A 198 19.91 6.24 -5.32
C LEU A 198 19.09 6.81 -6.50
N GLY A 199 17.78 6.59 -6.47
CA GLY A 199 16.87 7.02 -7.54
C GLY A 199 16.72 6.01 -8.68
N GLU A 200 17.59 5.01 -8.80
CA GLU A 200 17.38 3.89 -9.70
C GLU A 200 16.32 2.93 -9.14
N ARG A 201 15.66 2.21 -10.06
CA ARG A 201 14.65 1.21 -9.72
C ARG A 201 14.78 -0.02 -10.61
N LEU A 202 14.25 -1.12 -10.10
CA LEU A 202 14.08 -2.37 -10.83
C LEU A 202 12.64 -2.85 -10.68
N VAL A 203 12.04 -3.33 -11.76
CA VAL A 203 10.64 -3.76 -11.78
C VAL A 203 10.55 -5.22 -12.19
N TRP A 204 9.89 -6.02 -11.36
CA TRP A 204 9.53 -7.42 -11.63
C TRP A 204 8.02 -7.54 -11.76
N ARG A 205 7.56 -8.45 -12.63
CA ARG A 205 6.14 -8.79 -12.82
C ARG A 205 5.99 -10.30 -12.86
N ASP A 206 4.93 -10.80 -12.24
CA ASP A 206 4.46 -12.17 -12.38
C ASP A 206 3.72 -12.26 -13.73
N GLU A 207 4.22 -13.11 -14.63
CA GLU A 207 3.58 -13.39 -15.92
C GLU A 207 2.39 -14.35 -15.78
#